data_AF-A0A090Q8C3-F1
#
_entry.id   AF-A0A090Q8C3-F1
#
_cell.length_a   1.000
_cell.length_b   1.000
_cell.length_c   1.000
_cell.angle_alpha   90.00
_cell.angle_beta   90.00
_cell.angle_gamma   90.00
#
_symmetry.space_group_name_H-M   'P 1'
#
loop_
_entity.id
_entity.type
_entity.pdbx_description
1 polymer ?
#
loop_
_entity_poly.entity_id
_entity_poly.type
_entity_poly.pdbx_seq_one_letter_code
_entity_poly.pdbx_strand_id
1 'polypeptide(L)'
;MISEVANAPAKVIQTFRKKSDKPILKGAYIEEAIYVGDRFDELSNIKSKEEMIGEVIGLLQSPAKNVVSALKSGGSTIAGLIKTLSER
;
A
#
# COMPACT_ATOMS: atom_id res chain seq x y z
N MET A 1 18.43 -5.02 -15.62
CA MET A 1 17.26 -5.81 -15.18
C MET A 1 16.03 -5.10 -15.70
N ILE A 2 15.07 -5.82 -16.26
CA ILE A 2 13.82 -5.26 -16.80
C ILE A 2 12.69 -5.90 -15.99
N SER A 3 11.73 -5.11 -15.54
CA SER A 3 10.57 -5.58 -14.79
C SER A 3 9.37 -4.69 -15.10
N GLU A 4 8.18 -5.28 -15.08
CA GLU A 4 6.91 -4.56 -15.19
C GLU A 4 6.57 -3.82 -13.89
N VAL A 5 7.13 -4.27 -12.76
CA VAL A 5 6.94 -3.65 -11.44
C VAL A 5 8.12 -2.73 -11.16
N ALA A 6 7.86 -1.42 -11.09
CA ALA A 6 8.86 -0.37 -10.98
C ALA A 6 9.89 -0.58 -9.85
N ASN A 7 9.48 -1.06 -8.68
CA ASN A 7 10.35 -1.24 -7.51
C ASN A 7 11.01 -2.63 -7.38
N ALA A 8 10.59 -3.62 -8.17
CA ALA A 8 11.05 -5.00 -8.00
C ALA A 8 12.57 -5.15 -8.20
N PRO A 9 13.20 -4.54 -9.23
CA PRO A 9 14.65 -4.58 -9.39
C PRO A 9 15.43 -3.98 -8.23
N ALA A 10 14.94 -2.85 -7.69
CA ALA A 10 15.59 -2.17 -6.57
C ALA A 10 15.53 -3.00 -5.28
N LYS A 11 14.39 -3.64 -4.99
CA LYS A 11 14.22 -4.54 -3.83
C LYS A 11 15.12 -5.77 -3.89
N VAL A 12 15.31 -6.35 -5.07
CA VAL A 12 16.23 -7.49 -5.27
C VAL A 12 17.66 -7.08 -4.96
N ILE A 13 18.11 -5.95 -5.51
CA ILE A 13 19.48 -5.47 -5.26
C ILE A 13 19.66 -5.08 -3.78
N GLN A 14 18.67 -4.42 -3.15
CA GLN A 14 18.69 -4.13 -1.72
C GLN A 14 18.84 -5.41 -0.89
N THR A 15 18.17 -6.50 -1.28
CA THR A 15 18.29 -7.81 -0.60
C THR A 15 19.67 -8.42 -0.77
N PHE A 16 20.28 -8.32 -1.96
CA PHE A 16 21.65 -8.75 -2.19
C PHE A 16 22.66 -7.91 -1.39
N ARG A 17 22.42 -6.61 -1.26
CA ARG A 17 23.29 -5.70 -0.52
C ARG A 17 23.36 -5.96 0.98
N LYS A 18 22.34 -6.62 1.56
CA LYS A 18 22.38 -7.08 2.96
C LYS A 18 23.52 -8.08 3.24
N LYS A 19 24.02 -8.78 2.22
CA LYS A 19 25.05 -9.82 2.36
C LYS A 19 26.38 -9.46 1.69
N SER A 20 26.41 -8.45 0.83
CA SER A 20 27.58 -8.07 0.03
C SER A 20 27.43 -6.64 -0.49
N ASP A 21 28.45 -5.79 -0.43
CA ASP A 21 28.36 -4.39 -0.89
C ASP A 21 28.10 -4.22 -2.40
N LYS A 22 28.17 -5.32 -3.15
CA LYS A 22 27.92 -5.38 -4.60
C LYS A 22 26.67 -6.22 -4.88
N PRO A 23 25.85 -5.84 -5.87
CA PRO A 23 26.11 -4.87 -6.95
C PRO A 23 25.76 -3.42 -6.60
N ILE A 24 26.44 -2.47 -7.28
CA ILE A 24 26.20 -1.02 -7.19
C ILE A 24 25.25 -0.60 -8.31
N LEU A 25 24.22 0.17 -7.98
CA LEU A 25 23.32 0.74 -8.98
C LEU A 25 23.94 2.01 -9.55
N LYS A 26 24.16 2.04 -10.86
CA LYS A 26 24.65 3.25 -11.56
C LYS A 26 23.52 4.14 -12.04
N GLY A 27 22.35 3.56 -12.30
CA GLY A 27 21.14 4.27 -12.66
C GLY A 27 19.97 3.33 -12.94
N ALA A 28 18.78 3.90 -13.01
CA ALA A 28 17.53 3.22 -13.33
C ALA A 28 16.71 4.10 -14.27
N TYR A 29 15.95 3.46 -15.16
CA TYR A 29 14.97 4.11 -16.02
C TYR A 29 13.59 3.56 -15.66
N ILE A 30 12.72 4.41 -15.15
CA ILE A 30 11.40 4.04 -14.63
C ILE A 30 10.41 5.09 -15.09
N GLU A 31 9.35 4.69 -15.78
CA GLU A 31 8.25 5.58 -16.22
C GLU A 31 8.76 6.90 -16.83
N GLU A 32 9.62 6.81 -17.84
CA GLU A 32 10.21 7.96 -18.55
C GLU A 32 11.14 8.86 -17.73
N ALA A 33 11.37 8.53 -16.46
CA ALA A 33 12.33 9.21 -15.59
C ALA A 33 13.66 8.44 -15.51
N ILE A 34 14.76 9.18 -15.63
CA ILE A 34 16.12 8.67 -15.45
C ILE A 34 16.59 9.00 -14.03
N TYR A 35 16.93 7.96 -13.28
CA TYR A 35 17.53 8.05 -11.96
C TYR A 35 19.01 7.70 -12.10
N VAL A 36 19.89 8.57 -11.62
CA VAL A 36 21.35 8.40 -11.70
C VAL A 36 21.92 8.26 -10.29
N GLY A 37 22.89 7.35 -10.13
CA GLY A 37 23.55 7.08 -8.86
C GLY A 37 22.83 6.07 -7.97
N ASP A 38 23.30 5.98 -6.73
CA ASP A 38 22.95 4.91 -5.78
C ASP A 38 21.67 5.22 -4.98
N ARG A 39 20.56 5.46 -5.68
CA ARG A 39 19.28 5.92 -5.10
C ARG A 39 18.38 4.76 -4.64
N PHE A 40 18.91 3.79 -3.90
CA PHE A 40 18.20 2.54 -3.57
C PHE A 40 16.91 2.74 -2.79
N ASP A 41 16.93 3.57 -1.75
CA ASP A 41 15.77 3.74 -0.88
C ASP A 41 14.59 4.37 -1.62
N GLU A 42 14.85 5.34 -2.48
CA GLU A 42 13.83 5.94 -3.32
C GLU A 42 13.27 4.95 -4.35
N LEU A 43 14.15 4.24 -5.06
CA LEU A 43 13.73 3.31 -6.12
C LEU A 43 13.00 2.07 -5.58
N SER A 44 13.33 1.64 -4.37
CA SER A 44 12.65 0.52 -3.69
C SER A 44 11.24 0.88 -3.20
N ASN A 45 11.00 2.17 -2.99
CA ASN A 45 9.73 2.71 -2.48
C ASN A 45 8.86 3.33 -3.56
N ILE A 46 9.32 3.40 -4.81
CA ILE A 46 8.46 3.77 -5.94
C ILE A 46 7.28 2.81 -5.98
N LYS A 47 6.08 3.35 -5.91
CA LYS A 47 4.83 2.59 -6.02
C LYS A 47 4.53 2.36 -7.49
N SER A 48 3.99 1.19 -7.83
CA SER A 48 3.44 0.97 -9.17
C SER A 48 2.16 1.79 -9.35
N LYS A 49 1.78 2.01 -10.61
CA LYS A 49 0.51 2.67 -10.95
C LYS A 49 -0.70 1.97 -10.32
N GLU A 50 -0.71 0.64 -10.29
CA GLU A 50 -1.76 -0.18 -9.70
C GLU A 50 -1.81 0.00 -8.18
N GLU A 51 -0.64 0.07 -7.51
CA GLU A 51 -0.56 0.37 -6.07
C GLU A 51 -1.14 1.76 -5.78
N MET A 52 -0.79 2.76 -6.59
CA MET A 52 -1.35 4.12 -6.44
C MET A 52 -2.85 4.17 -6.67
N ILE A 53 -3.37 3.47 -7.69
CA ILE A 53 -4.82 3.35 -7.95
C ILE A 53 -5.50 2.67 -6.77
N GLY A 54 -4.92 1.59 -6.22
CA GLY A 54 -5.42 0.90 -5.05
C GLY A 54 -5.52 1.80 -3.81
N GLU A 55 -4.51 2.64 -3.58
CA GLU A 55 -4.53 3.63 -2.50
C GLU A 55 -5.63 4.67 -2.70
N VAL A 56 -5.79 5.20 -3.92
CA VAL A 56 -6.85 6.16 -4.23
C VAL A 56 -8.24 5.55 -4.04
N ILE A 57 -8.46 4.32 -4.52
CA ILE A 57 -9.72 3.59 -4.32
C ILE A 57 -9.95 3.35 -2.82
N GLY A 58 -8.91 2.93 -2.08
CA GLY A 58 -8.99 2.72 -0.64
C GLY A 58 -9.37 4.00 0.12
N LEU A 59 -8.72 5.12 -0.21
CA LEU A 59 -9.02 6.43 0.34
C LEU A 59 -10.47 6.85 0.04
N LEU A 60 -10.92 6.65 -1.21
CA LEU A 60 -12.28 6.97 -1.63
C LEU A 60 -13.34 6.08 -0.95
N GLN A 61 -13.03 4.82 -0.66
CA GLN A 61 -13.92 3.89 0.04
C GLN A 61 -13.96 4.10 1.55
N SER A 62 -12.95 4.73 2.14
CA SER A 62 -12.83 4.90 3.60
C SER A 62 -14.04 5.61 4.23
N PRO A 63 -14.60 6.71 3.67
CA PRO A 63 -15.74 7.39 4.29
C PRO A 63 -17.02 6.56 4.17
N ALA A 64 -17.24 5.91 3.02
CA ALA A 64 -18.40 5.04 2.82
C ALA A 64 -18.39 3.84 3.79
N LYS A 65 -17.23 3.21 4.00
CA LYS A 65 -17.08 2.13 5.00
C LYS A 65 -17.35 2.63 6.41
N ASN A 66 -16.83 3.80 6.78
CA ASN A 66 -17.04 4.39 8.11
C ASN A 66 -18.53 4.69 8.37
N VAL A 67 -19.25 5.23 7.39
CA VAL A 67 -20.69 5.52 7.49
C VAL A 67 -21.51 4.22 7.61
N VAL A 68 -21.27 3.23 6.76
CA VAL A 68 -21.98 1.94 6.82
C VAL A 68 -21.70 1.21 8.14
N SER A 69 -20.46 1.28 8.63
CA SER A 69 -20.08 0.71 9.93
C SER A 69 -20.85 1.38 11.08
N ALA A 70 -20.93 2.72 11.08
CA ALA A 70 -21.67 3.47 12.10
C ALA A 70 -23.19 3.21 12.08
N LEU A 71 -23.79 3.06 10.89
CA LEU A 71 -25.21 2.72 10.76
C LEU A 71 -25.52 1.31 11.28
N LYS A 72 -24.69 0.32 10.93
CA LYS A 72 -24.85 -1.06 11.42
C LYS A 72 -24.67 -1.16 12.93
N SER A 73 -23.70 -0.45 13.50
CA SER A 73 -23.50 -0.44 14.95
C SER A 73 -24.71 0.16 15.68
N GLY A 74 -25.31 1.23 15.15
CA GLY A 74 -26.53 1.81 15.73
C GLY A 74 -27.69 0.80 15.76
N GLY A 75 -27.90 0.07 14.67
CA GLY A 75 -28.92 -0.99 14.60
C GLY A 75 -28.65 -2.14 15.59
N SER A 76 -27.41 -2.60 15.72
CA SER A 76 -27.06 -3.66 16.67
C SER A 76 -27.23 -3.24 18.12
N THR A 77 -26.90 -1.99 18.45
CA THR A 77 -27.08 -1.45 19.81
C THR A 77 -28.56 -1.37 20.16
N ILE A 78 -29.40 -0.86 19.26
CA ILE A 78 -30.85 -0.79 19.48
C ILE A 78 -31.47 -2.19 19.61
N ALA A 79 -31.10 -3.12 18.73
CA ALA A 79 -31.58 -4.50 18.79
C ALA A 79 -31.14 -5.21 20.08
N GLY A 80 -29.89 -4.98 20.52
CA GLY A 80 -29.38 -5.51 21.78
C GLY A 80 -30.13 -4.96 22.99
N LEU A 81 -30.38 -3.64 23.02
CA LEU A 81 -31.18 -3.00 24.07
C LEU A 81 -32.61 -3.55 24.12
N ILE A 82 -33.29 -3.67 22.97
CA ILE A 82 -34.65 -4.22 22.90
C ILE A 82 -34.67 -5.67 23.40
N LYS A 83 -33.68 -6.48 23.03
CA LYS A 83 -33.57 -7.86 23.50
C LYS A 83 -33.39 -7.93 25.02
N THR A 84 -32.50 -7.11 25.58
CA THR A 84 -32.29 -7.04 27.04
C THR A 84 -33.54 -6.54 27.80
N LEU A 85 -34.29 -5.61 27.23
CA LEU A 85 -35.57 -5.16 27.79
C LEU A 85 -36.69 -6.20 27.67
N SER A 86 -36.67 -7.05 26.64
CA SER A 86 -37.66 -8.12 26.44
C SER A 86 -37.40 -9.38 27.26
N GLU A 87 -36.16 -9.61 27.70
CA GLU A 87 -35.76 -10.75 28.54
C GLU A 87 -35.90 -10.46 30.05
N ARG A 88 -36.40 -9.28 30.42
CA ARG A 88 -36.80 -8.89 31.78
C ARG A 88 -38.31 -8.89 31.92
#